data_AF-A0A3D2AXQ5-F1
#
_entry.id   AF-A0A3D2AXQ5-F1
#
_cell.length_a   1.000
_cell.length_b   1.000
_cell.length_c   1.000
_cell.angle_alpha   90.00
_cell.angle_beta   90.00
_cell.angle_gamma   90.00
#
_symmetry.space_group_name_H-M   'P 1'
#
loop_
_entity.id
_entity.type
_entity.pdbx_description
1 polymer ?
#
loop_
_entity_poly.entity_id
_entity_poly.type
_entity_poly.pdbx_seq_one_letter_code
_entity_poly.pdbx_strand_id
1 'polypeptide(L)' 'IETDSYPQLFKKNPIRRTEPWHLPQVAEKIADLHRIDIDVVAKETTQNYLAMLKNRIQLED' A
#
# COMPACT_ATOMS: atom_id res chain seq x y z
N ILE A 1 3.84 25.08 -18.24
CA ILE A 1 3.66 23.82 -17.48
C ILE A 1 2.86 22.92 -18.39
N GLU A 2 3.54 22.17 -19.24
CA GLU A 2 2.86 21.25 -20.14
C GLU A 2 2.22 20.17 -19.29
N THR A 3 0.91 20.01 -19.43
CA THR A 3 0.16 18.97 -18.74
C THR A 3 0.71 17.63 -19.19
N ASP A 4 1.20 16.85 -18.23
CA ASP A 4 1.45 15.42 -18.32
C ASP A 4 0.20 14.73 -18.91
N SER A 5 0.16 14.74 -20.25
CA SER A 5 -0.92 14.22 -21.08
C SER A 5 -0.49 12.91 -21.73
N TYR A 6 0.52 12.25 -21.17
CA TYR A 6 0.80 10.87 -21.53
C TYR A 6 -0.45 10.04 -21.20
N PRO A 7 -0.90 9.15 -22.09
CA PRO A 7 -2.13 8.39 -21.87
C PRO A 7 -2.02 7.58 -20.58
N GLN A 8 -2.72 8.06 -19.56
CA GLN A 8 -2.84 7.37 -18.28
C GLN A 8 -3.73 6.15 -18.50
N LEU A 9 -3.10 4.98 -18.66
CA LEU A 9 -3.78 3.74 -19.03
C LEU A 9 -4.92 3.36 -18.06
N PHE A 10 -4.83 3.77 -16.80
CA PHE A 10 -5.87 3.58 -15.77
C PHE A 10 -7.11 4.48 -15.94
N LYS A 11 -6.99 5.60 -16.68
CA LYS A 11 -8.15 6.45 -17.02
C LYS A 11 -9.03 5.80 -18.08
N LYS A 12 -8.43 5.11 -19.05
CA LYS A 12 -9.13 4.41 -20.13
C LYS A 12 -9.72 3.06 -19.69
N ASN A 13 -9.06 2.39 -18.75
CA ASN A 13 -9.51 1.08 -18.24
C ASN A 13 -9.60 1.09 -16.70
N PRO A 14 -10.81 1.12 -16.12
CA PRO A 14 -11.02 1.15 -14.67
C PRO A 14 -10.33 -0.01 -13.93
N ILE A 15 -10.21 -1.20 -14.55
CA ILE A 15 -9.55 -2.35 -13.91
C ILE A 15 -8.05 -2.12 -13.64
N ARG A 16 -7.45 -1.13 -14.30
CA ARG A 16 -6.04 -0.74 -14.10
C ARG A 16 -5.88 0.34 -13.04
N ARG A 17 -6.97 0.78 -12.39
CA ARG A 17 -6.88 1.73 -11.29
C ARG A 17 -6.35 1.00 -10.06
N THR A 18 -5.36 1.60 -9.42
CA THR A 18 -4.89 1.10 -8.13
C THR A 18 -5.93 1.44 -7.08
N GLU A 19 -6.42 0.40 -6.41
CA GLU A 19 -7.51 0.47 -5.44
C GLU A 19 -7.15 -0.28 -4.16
N PRO A 20 -7.78 -0.01 -3.00
CA PRO A 20 -7.32 -0.50 -1.70
C PRO A 20 -7.20 -2.03 -1.57
N TRP A 21 -8.01 -2.81 -2.29
CA TRP A 21 -7.92 -4.28 -2.28
C TRP A 21 -6.66 -4.82 -2.96
N HIS A 22 -5.86 -3.99 -3.63
CA HIS A 22 -4.55 -4.38 -4.15
C HIS A 22 -3.48 -4.38 -3.05
N LEU A 23 -3.75 -3.84 -1.86
CA LEU A 23 -2.80 -3.76 -0.75
C LEU A 23 -2.15 -5.12 -0.39
N PRO A 24 -2.89 -6.26 -0.32
CA PRO A 24 -2.28 -7.56 -0.04
C PRO A 24 -1.23 -7.96 -1.08
N GLN A 25 -1.43 -7.60 -2.36
CA GLN A 25 -0.48 -7.91 -3.44
C GLN A 25 0.84 -7.16 -3.25
N VAL A 26 0.77 -5.92 -2.76
CA VAL A 26 1.96 -5.12 -2.44
C VAL A 26 2.67 -5.70 -1.21
N ALA A 27 1.92 -6.05 -0.16
CA ALA A 27 2.46 -6.65 1.05
C ALA A 27 3.15 -7.99 0.78
N GLU A 28 2.53 -8.86 -0.02
CA GLU A 28 3.11 -10.13 -0.48
C GLU A 28 4.41 -9.89 -1.26
N LYS A 29 4.43 -8.89 -2.14
CA LYS A 29 5.65 -8.58 -2.89
C LYS A 29 6.79 -8.08 -2.02
N ILE A 30 6.49 -7.33 -0.97
CA ILE A 30 7.48 -6.89 0.02
C ILE A 30 8.00 -8.10 0.81
N ALA A 31 7.10 -8.98 1.26
CA ALA A 31 7.45 -10.21 1.98
C ALA A 31 8.42 -11.07 1.16
N ASP A 32 8.13 -11.27 -0.13
CA ASP A 32 8.98 -12.00 -1.08
C ASP A 32 10.37 -11.38 -1.21
N LEU A 33 10.45 -10.05 -1.42
CA LEU A 33 11.71 -9.33 -1.61
C LEU A 33 12.62 -9.44 -0.38
N HIS A 34 12.01 -9.40 0.81
CA HIS A 34 12.72 -9.43 2.08
C HIS A 34 12.87 -10.83 2.69
N ARG A 35 12.26 -11.86 2.07
CA ARG A 35 12.23 -13.25 2.57
C ARG A 35 11.72 -13.36 4.01
N ILE A 36 10.67 -12.60 4.30
CA ILE A 36 9.99 -12.59 5.60
C ILE A 36 8.53 -12.96 5.41
N ASP A 37 7.86 -13.29 6.51
CA ASP A 37 6.44 -13.62 6.48
C ASP A 37 5.57 -12.36 6.24
N ILE A 38 4.45 -12.53 5.55
CA ILE A 38 3.51 -11.43 5.26
C ILE A 38 2.91 -10.82 6.54
N ASP A 39 2.73 -11.62 7.59
CA ASP A 39 2.24 -11.16 8.89
C ASP A 39 3.25 -10.22 9.56
N VAL A 40 4.55 -10.45 9.36
CA VAL A 40 5.62 -9.55 9.83
C VAL A 40 5.54 -8.22 9.10
N VAL A 41 5.34 -8.24 7.78
CA VAL A 41 5.17 -7.01 6.99
C VAL A 41 3.96 -6.22 7.49
N ALA A 42 2.82 -6.88 7.67
CA ALA A 42 1.59 -6.24 8.16
C ALA A 42 1.79 -5.62 9.55
N LYS A 43 2.39 -6.37 10.47
CA LYS A 43 2.68 -5.90 11.83
C LYS A 43 3.61 -4.68 11.83
N GLU A 44 4.78 -4.79 11.19
CA GLU A 44 5.80 -3.74 11.23
C GLU A 44 5.33 -2.46 10.52
N THR A 45 4.66 -2.58 9.37
CA THR A 45 4.11 -1.41 8.66
C THR A 45 3.02 -0.70 9.48
N THR A 46 2.17 -1.46 10.17
CA THR A 46 1.12 -0.92 11.04
C THR A 46 1.71 -0.22 12.26
N GLN A 47 2.71 -0.82 12.91
CA GLN A 47 3.42 -0.21 14.04
C GLN A 47 4.13 1.09 13.63
N ASN A 48 4.81 1.09 12.48
CA ASN A 48 5.45 2.28 11.94
C ASN A 48 4.43 3.40 11.65
N TYR A 49 3.28 3.05 11.07
CA TYR A 49 2.20 4.00 10.83
C TYR A 49 1.67 4.63 12.14
N LEU A 50 1.42 3.83 13.17
CA LEU A 50 0.98 4.33 14.48
C LEU A 50 2.01 5.26 15.13
N ALA A 51 3.29 4.88 15.05
CA ALA A 51 4.39 5.70 15.56
C ALA A 51 4.46 7.06 14.85
N MET A 52 4.32 7.09 13.52
CA MET A 52 4.27 8.33 12.74
C MET A 52 3.10 9.24 13.16
N LEU A 53 1.97 8.65 13.55
CA LEU A 53 0.80 9.37 14.03
C LEU A 53 0.87 9.76 15.51
N LYS A 54 1.96 9.43 16.22
CA LYS A 54 2.13 9.63 17.66
C LYS A 54 1.00 8.97 18.47
N ASN A 55 0.57 7.78 18.06
CA ASN A 55 -0.49 7.00 18.71
C ASN A 55 -1.81 7.77 18.92
N ARG A 56 -2.11 8.74 18.05
CA ARG A 56 -3.39 9.45 18.06
C ARG A 56 -4.57 8.60 17.59
N ILE A 57 -4.28 7.48 16.95
CA ILE A 57 -5.25 6.49 16.49
C ILE A 57 -5.06 5.23 17.34
N GLN A 58 -6.15 4.71 17.87
CA GLN A 58 -6.21 3.38 18.48
C GLN A 58 -6.77 2.43 17.43
N LEU A 59 -6.11 1.29 17.23
CA LEU A 59 -6.67 0.22 16.41
C LEU A 59 -7.58 -0.61 17.31
N GLU A 60 -8.81 -0.82 16.87
CA GLU A 60 -9.74 -1.76 17.49
C GLU A 60 -9.44 -3.17 16.92
N ASP A 61 -9.51 -4.19 17.78
CA ASP A 61 -9.24 -5.60 17.45
C ASP A 61 -10.32 -6.23 16.55
#